data_AF-A0A2N2CG09-F1
#
_entry.id   AF-A0A2N2CG09-F1
#
_cell.length_a   1.000
_cell.length_b   1.000
_cell.length_c   1.000
_cell.angle_alpha   90.00
_cell.angle_beta   90.00
_cell.angle_gamma   90.00
#
_symmetry.space_group_name_H-M   'P 1'
#
loop_
_entity.id
_entity.type
_entity.pdbx_description
1 polymer ?
#
loop_
_entity_poly.entity_id
_entity_poly.type
_entity_poly.pdbx_seq_one_letter_code
_entity_poly.pdbx_strand_id
1 'polypeptide(L)'
;MAEFLRYGHVKKTRKDKRCFACGDMIEKGSEANTWTSVDGGSVFTEYLHTECYNDLGNYCSGCRQCAESGEYWDAFMYESAINDSDCEPAKRLRDKISSD
;
A
#
# COMPACT_ATOMS: atom_id res chain seq x y z
N MET A 1 8.51 -5.05 14.77
CA MET A 1 8.55 -3.70 14.16
C MET A 1 9.12 -3.91 12.78
N ALA A 2 8.31 -3.71 11.75
CA ALA A 2 8.76 -3.85 10.38
C ALA A 2 9.76 -2.73 10.05
N GLU A 3 11.01 -3.09 9.76
CA GLU A 3 12.04 -2.17 9.32
C GLU A 3 12.00 -2.04 7.79
N PHE A 4 11.82 -0.82 7.29
CA PHE A 4 11.84 -0.56 5.86
C PHE A 4 13.24 -0.81 5.28
N LEU A 5 13.32 -1.57 4.18
CA LEU A 5 14.58 -1.80 3.47
C LEU A 5 14.71 -0.94 2.22
N ARG A 6 13.74 -1.04 1.30
CA ARG A 6 13.83 -0.36 0.00
C ARG A 6 12.49 -0.27 -0.71
N TYR A 7 12.44 0.70 -1.61
CA TYR A 7 11.45 0.77 -2.68
C TYR A 7 12.03 0.22 -3.97
N GLY A 8 11.16 -0.40 -4.76
CA GLY A 8 11.49 -0.89 -6.09
C GLY A 8 10.40 -0.54 -7.07
N HIS A 9 10.78 -0.33 -8.33
CA HIS A 9 9.84 -0.18 -9.43
C HIS A 9 9.95 -1.39 -10.36
N VAL A 10 8.82 -2.05 -10.58
CA VAL A 10 8.68 -3.21 -11.45
C VAL A 10 7.99 -2.76 -12.73
N LYS A 11 8.78 -2.62 -13.80
CA LYS A 11 8.27 -2.26 -15.14
C LYS A 11 7.28 -3.27 -15.72
N LYS A 12 7.37 -4.53 -15.28
CA LYS A 12 6.51 -5.61 -15.78
C LYS A 12 6.39 -6.73 -14.75
N THR A 13 5.21 -6.91 -14.16
CA THR A 13 4.92 -8.04 -13.26
C THR A 13 5.01 -9.38 -14.00
N ARG A 14 5.58 -10.40 -13.35
CA ARG A 14 5.74 -11.74 -13.94
C ARG A 14 4.53 -12.66 -13.72
N LYS A 15 3.70 -12.34 -12.74
CA LYS A 15 2.46 -13.02 -12.35
C LYS A 15 1.52 -11.98 -11.76
N ASP A 16 0.25 -12.31 -11.64
CA ASP A 16 -0.71 -11.44 -10.96
C ASP A 16 -0.28 -11.24 -9.50
N LYS A 17 -0.45 -10.02 -9.01
CA LYS A 17 -0.04 -9.61 -7.67
C LYS A 17 -1.21 -8.94 -6.99
N ARG A 18 -1.40 -9.21 -5.70
CA ARG A 18 -2.35 -8.44 -4.91
C ARG A 18 -1.72 -7.12 -4.51
N CYS A 19 -2.43 -6.03 -4.76
CA CYS A 19 -2.06 -4.72 -4.27
C CYS A 19 -2.25 -4.68 -2.75
N PHE A 20 -1.19 -4.33 -2.04
CA PHE A 20 -1.17 -4.23 -0.59
C PHE A 20 -2.07 -3.12 -0.05
N ALA A 21 -2.25 -2.03 -0.81
CA ALA A 21 -2.99 -0.86 -0.36
C ALA A 21 -4.50 -0.98 -0.59
N CYS A 22 -4.91 -1.37 -1.80
CA CYS A 22 -6.34 -1.44 -2.17
C CYS A 22 -6.91 -2.86 -2.12
N GLY A 23 -6.07 -3.89 -2.05
CA GLY A 23 -6.51 -5.28 -2.06
C GLY A 23 -6.81 -5.86 -3.45
N ASP A 24 -6.88 -5.04 -4.50
CA ASP A 24 -7.16 -5.47 -5.88
C ASP A 24 -6.00 -6.21 -6.54
N MET A 25 -6.27 -6.84 -7.68
CA MET A 25 -5.27 -7.57 -8.46
C MET A 25 -4.55 -6.66 -9.45
N ILE A 26 -3.23 -6.56 -9.31
CA ILE A 26 -2.31 -6.07 -10.33
C ILE A 26 -2.09 -7.21 -11.33
N GLU A 27 -2.62 -7.07 -12.54
CA GLU A 27 -2.48 -8.10 -13.59
C GLU A 27 -1.02 -8.35 -13.98
N LYS A 28 -0.75 -9.58 -14.45
CA LYS A 28 0.53 -9.96 -15.06
C LYS A 28 0.81 -9.09 -16.28
N GLY A 29 1.98 -8.49 -16.29
CA GLY A 29 2.44 -7.64 -17.39
C GLY A 29 2.25 -6.15 -17.11
N SER A 30 1.54 -5.80 -16.04
CA SER A 30 1.37 -4.42 -15.59
C SER A 30 2.60 -3.90 -14.85
N GLU A 31 2.70 -2.57 -14.76
CA GLU A 31 3.65 -1.91 -13.88
C GLU A 31 3.20 -2.03 -12.42
N ALA A 32 4.17 -2.10 -11.51
CA ALA A 32 3.92 -2.09 -10.08
C ALA A 32 5.09 -1.44 -9.34
N ASN A 33 4.83 -0.91 -8.15
CA ASN A 33 5.87 -0.58 -7.19
C ASN A 33 5.93 -1.65 -6.11
N THR A 34 7.10 -1.81 -5.50
CA THR A 34 7.32 -2.75 -4.41
C THR A 34 7.82 -2.05 -3.17
N TRP A 35 7.25 -2.41 -2.03
CA TRP A 35 7.74 -2.06 -0.71
C TRP A 35 8.41 -3.31 -0.12
N THR A 36 9.67 -3.21 0.30
CA THR A 36 10.38 -4.31 0.96
C THR A 36 10.69 -3.93 2.41
N SER A 37 10.31 -4.78 3.36
CA SER A 37 10.49 -4.60 4.80
C SER A 37 11.06 -5.86 5.46
N VAL A 38 11.60 -5.73 6.67
CA VAL A 38 12.00 -6.85 7.54
C VAL A 38 11.15 -6.84 8.79
N ASP A 39 10.48 -7.94 9.11
CA ASP A 39 9.85 -8.12 10.41
C ASP A 39 10.19 -9.49 11.00
N GLY A 40 10.55 -9.52 12.28
CA GLY A 40 10.95 -10.75 12.98
C GLY A 40 12.11 -11.51 12.33
N GLY A 41 13.00 -10.84 11.60
CA GLY A 41 14.11 -11.46 10.86
C GLY A 41 13.72 -12.04 9.49
N SER A 42 12.48 -11.88 9.06
CA SER A 42 11.99 -12.29 7.74
C SER A 42 11.83 -11.08 6.83
N VAL A 43 12.20 -11.22 5.55
CA VAL A 43 12.05 -10.16 4.54
C VAL A 43 10.71 -10.33 3.82
N PHE A 44 9.90 -9.29 3.82
CA PHE A 44 8.62 -9.22 3.11
C PHE A 44 8.74 -8.28 1.91
N THR A 45 8.01 -8.58 0.83
CA THR A 45 7.94 -7.71 -0.35
C THR A 45 6.52 -7.63 -0.85
N GLU A 46 5.94 -6.46 -0.65
CA GLU A 46 4.57 -6.10 -0.98
C GLU A 46 4.54 -5.42 -2.34
N TYR A 47 3.42 -5.55 -3.04
CA TYR A 47 3.22 -4.97 -4.38
C TYR A 47 2.12 -3.92 -4.32
N LEU A 48 2.32 -2.82 -5.02
CA LEU A 48 1.44 -1.67 -5.01
C LEU A 48 1.19 -1.23 -6.46
N HIS A 49 -0.04 -0.84 -6.79
CA HIS A 49 -0.27 -0.05 -7.99
C HIS A 49 0.56 1.24 -7.92
N THR A 50 0.94 1.79 -9.07
CA THR A 50 1.72 3.02 -9.12
C THR A 50 1.04 4.18 -8.39
N GLU A 51 -0.27 4.30 -8.58
CA GLU A 51 -1.11 5.27 -7.88
C GLU A 51 -1.17 5.04 -6.37
N CYS A 52 -1.47 3.82 -5.92
CA CYS A 52 -1.51 3.48 -4.50
C CYS A 52 -0.16 3.73 -3.80
N TYR A 53 0.94 3.46 -4.49
CA TYR A 53 2.28 3.76 -4.00
C TYR A 53 2.51 5.26 -3.84
N ASN A 54 2.10 6.07 -4.82
CA ASN A 54 2.23 7.51 -4.74
C ASN A 54 1.36 8.08 -3.60
N ASP A 55 0.16 7.54 -3.39
CA ASP A 55 -0.70 7.94 -2.28
C ASP A 55 -0.10 7.56 -0.92
N LEU A 56 0.41 6.34 -0.77
CA LEU A 56 1.12 5.91 0.44
C LEU A 56 2.37 6.74 0.73
N GLY A 57 3.22 6.92 -0.29
CA GLY A 57 4.49 7.63 -0.19
C GLY A 57 4.31 9.10 0.17
N ASN A 58 3.41 9.80 -0.52
CA ASN A 58 3.22 11.25 -0.35
C ASN A 58 2.44 11.59 0.92
N TYR A 59 1.51 10.74 1.35
CA TYR A 59 0.57 11.12 2.40
C TYR A 59 0.65 10.27 3.66
N CYS A 60 0.77 8.95 3.59
CA CYS A 60 0.87 8.13 4.80
C CYS A 60 2.23 8.30 5.48
N SER A 61 3.34 8.08 4.77
CA SER A 61 4.68 8.27 5.34
C SER A 61 4.94 9.70 5.82
N GLY A 62 4.26 10.70 5.24
CA GLY A 62 4.39 12.12 5.60
C GLY A 62 3.48 12.59 6.74
N CYS A 63 2.18 12.23 6.74
CA CYS A 63 1.23 12.73 7.74
C CYS A 63 1.16 11.86 9.00
N ARG A 64 1.39 10.54 8.89
CA ARG A 64 1.21 9.54 9.97
C ARG A 64 -0.14 9.58 10.70
N GLN A 65 -1.14 10.32 10.21
CA GLN A 65 -2.42 10.51 10.88
C GLN A 65 -3.35 9.30 10.77
N CYS A 66 -3.12 8.44 9.77
CA CYS A 66 -3.96 7.27 9.58
C CYS A 66 -3.64 6.17 10.64
N ALA A 67 -2.46 6.17 11.28
CA ALA A 67 -1.99 5.11 12.19
C ALA A 67 -1.64 5.69 13.57
N GLU A 68 -2.40 5.35 14.62
CA GLU A 68 -2.17 5.87 15.99
C GLU A 68 -0.75 5.60 16.53
N SER A 69 -0.11 4.52 16.09
CA SER A 69 1.23 4.11 16.54
C SER A 69 2.33 4.30 15.49
N GLY A 70 2.00 4.79 14.29
CA GLY A 70 2.93 4.78 13.15
C GLY A 70 3.29 3.36 12.66
N GLU A 71 2.53 2.35 13.08
CA GLU A 71 2.62 0.98 12.58
C GLU A 71 1.74 0.86 11.33
N TYR A 72 2.38 0.54 10.21
CA TYR A 72 1.70 0.20 8.96
C TYR A 72 1.71 -1.32 8.84
N TRP A 73 0.53 -1.94 8.86
CA TRP A 73 0.36 -3.38 8.67
C TRP A 73 -0.28 -3.71 7.32
N ASP A 74 -0.23 -4.98 6.95
CA ASP A 74 -0.82 -5.51 5.73
C ASP A 74 -2.31 -5.18 5.62
N ALA A 75 -2.68 -4.40 4.60
CA ALA A 75 -4.02 -3.87 4.35
C ALA A 75 -4.47 -2.68 5.22
N PHE A 76 -3.58 -2.06 5.99
CA PHE A 76 -3.88 -0.85 6.78
C PHE A 76 -4.64 0.22 5.99
N MET A 77 -4.21 0.49 4.75
CA MET A 77 -4.85 1.49 3.89
C MET A 77 -6.27 1.10 3.49
N TYR A 78 -6.47 -0.17 3.14
CA TYR A 78 -7.78 -0.74 2.79
C TYR A 78 -8.72 -0.72 4.00
N GLU A 79 -8.24 -1.14 5.17
CA GLU A 79 -9.01 -1.11 6.40
C GLU A 79 -9.35 0.33 6.84
N SER A 80 -8.40 1.25 6.70
CA SER A 80 -8.64 2.69 6.97
C SER A 80 -9.70 3.27 6.04
N ALA A 81 -9.68 2.86 4.76
CA ALA A 81 -10.70 3.26 3.80
C ALA A 81 -12.09 2.71 4.16
N ILE A 82 -12.19 1.46 4.60
CA ILE A 82 -13.46 0.83 4.98
C ILE A 82 -14.02 1.37 6.31
N ASN A 83 -13.16 1.64 7.29
CA ASN A 83 -13.55 2.06 8.64
C ASN A 83 -13.77 3.57 8.80
N ASP A 84 -13.97 4.28 7.69
CA ASP A 84 -14.17 5.72 7.66
C ASP A 84 -13.05 6.57 8.32
N SER A 85 -11.78 6.18 8.17
CA SER A 85 -10.68 6.96 8.75
C SER A 85 -10.59 8.37 8.14
N ASP A 86 -10.43 9.39 8.99
CA ASP A 86 -10.34 10.80 8.60
C ASP A 86 -8.94 11.16 8.09
N CYS A 87 -8.47 10.46 7.05
CA CYS A 87 -7.24 10.83 6.36
C CYS A 87 -7.43 10.83 4.84
N GLU A 88 -6.89 11.85 4.16
CA GLU A 88 -6.99 12.07 2.70
C GLU A 88 -6.76 10.79 1.87
N PRO A 89 -5.72 9.98 2.15
CA PRO A 89 -5.46 8.75 1.38
C PRO A 89 -6.55 7.70 1.54
N ALA A 90 -7.09 7.53 2.75
CA ALA A 90 -8.17 6.59 3.03
C ALA A 90 -9.47 7.03 2.34
N LYS A 91 -9.76 8.34 2.32
CA LYS A 91 -10.90 8.91 1.61
C LYS A 91 -10.80 8.68 0.09
N ARG A 92 -9.66 9.02 -0.52
CA ARG A 92 -9.43 8.79 -1.96
C ARG A 92 -9.53 7.32 -2.35
N LEU A 93 -8.98 6.43 -1.51
CA LEU A 93 -9.08 4.99 -1.73
C LEU A 93 -10.53 4.51 -1.62
N ARG A 94 -11.30 5.03 -0.65
CA ARG A 94 -12.73 4.71 -0.51
C ARG A 94 -13.56 5.17 -1.69
N ASP A 95 -13.31 6.38 -2.19
CA ASP A 95 -13.99 6.90 -3.38
C ASP A 95 -13.76 5.98 -4.59
N LYS A 96 -12.56 5.41 -4.72
CA LYS A 96 -12.26 4.38 -5.74
C LYS A 96 -13.02 3.09 -5.51
N ILE A 97 -12.98 2.54 -4.29
CA ILE A 97 -13.69 1.30 -3.95
C ILE A 97 -15.20 1.45 -4.16
N SER A 98 -15.77 2.64 -3.89
CA SER A 98 -17.21 2.90 -4.03
C SER A 98 -17.66 3.19 -5.47
N SER A 99 -16.71 3.34 -6.40
CA SER A 99 -16.97 3.63 -7.82
C SER A 99 -16.97 2.39 -8.70
N ASP A 100 -16.68 1.21 -8.14
CA ASP A 100 -16.70 -0.12 -8.78
C ASP A 100 -17.93 -0.93 -8.31
#